data_AF-A0A938VH57-F1
#
_entry.id   AF-A0A938VH57-F1
#
_cell.length_a   1.000
_cell.length_b   1.000
_cell.length_c   1.000
_cell.angle_alpha   90.00
_cell.angle_beta   90.00
_cell.angle_gamma   90.00
#
_symmetry.space_group_name_H-M   'P 1'
#
loop_
_entity.id
_entity.type
_entity.pdbx_description
1 polymer ?
#
loop_
_entity_poly.entity_id
_entity_poly.type
_entity_poly.pdbx_seq_one_letter_code
_entity_poly.pdbx_strand_id
1 'polypeptide(L)'
;MRKETIELEKLRQRIAILDWEATDLAEQLEREKPSGKKLKSAEERKAQLGAEIKKLMAELHDLIAKGPREAVEEWVNWHKAELDEIIRSEPDDGANTRLGMARFVLAGWDKVLKGEQDFVRINKYFLKEYVAKAEQTFPKDEVATQKEAKKSSWKFWE
;
A
#
# COMPACT_ATOMS: atom_id res chain seq x y z
N MET A 1 -17.96 -3.78 -10.13
CA MET A 1 -16.66 -4.22 -9.64
C MET A 1 -16.74 -5.68 -9.25
N ARG A 2 -15.84 -6.50 -9.81
CA ARG A 2 -15.75 -7.94 -9.52
C ARG A 2 -15.22 -8.17 -8.11
N LYS A 3 -15.54 -9.34 -7.54
CA LYS A 3 -15.09 -9.70 -6.19
C LYS A 3 -13.57 -9.78 -6.14
N GLU A 4 -12.95 -10.37 -7.15
CA GLU A 4 -11.51 -10.56 -7.24
C GLU A 4 -10.77 -9.21 -7.34
N THR A 5 -11.33 -8.23 -8.05
CA THR A 5 -10.83 -6.84 -8.09
C THR A 5 -10.77 -6.24 -6.69
N ILE A 6 -11.82 -6.46 -5.89
CA ILE A 6 -11.89 -5.96 -4.51
C ILE A 6 -10.85 -6.65 -3.63
N GLU A 7 -10.69 -7.97 -3.75
CA GLU A 7 -9.71 -8.72 -2.96
C GLU A 7 -8.26 -8.37 -3.34
N LEU A 8 -7.96 -8.10 -4.61
CA LEU A 8 -6.65 -7.57 -5.05
C LEU A 8 -6.33 -6.25 -4.34
N GLU A 9 -7.27 -5.31 -4.31
CA GLU A 9 -7.04 -4.02 -3.66
C GLU A 9 -6.93 -4.14 -2.14
N LYS A 10 -7.73 -5.00 -1.49
CA LYS A 10 -7.60 -5.27 -0.05
C LYS A 10 -6.22 -5.82 0.30
N LEU A 11 -5.71 -6.79 -0.46
CA LEU A 11 -4.37 -7.33 -0.26
C LEU A 11 -3.31 -6.24 -0.44
N ARG A 12 -3.41 -5.41 -1.50
CA ARG A 12 -2.51 -4.27 -1.72
C ARG A 12 -2.55 -3.27 -0.56
N GLN A 13 -3.72 -2.92 -0.05
CA GLN A 13 -3.89 -2.01 1.09
C GLN A 13 -3.28 -2.60 2.37
N ARG A 14 -3.52 -3.89 2.66
CA ARG A 14 -2.91 -4.59 3.81
C ARG A 14 -1.38 -4.60 3.73
N ILE A 15 -0.81 -4.89 2.55
CA ILE A 15 0.64 -4.82 2.32
C ILE A 15 1.14 -3.40 2.61
N ALA A 16 0.47 -2.38 2.08
CA ALA A 16 0.86 -0.98 2.28
C ALA A 16 0.82 -0.55 3.75
N ILE A 17 -0.17 -1.00 4.52
CA ILE A 17 -0.25 -0.75 5.97
C ILE A 17 0.95 -1.34 6.70
N LEU A 18 1.30 -2.60 6.40
CA LEU A 18 2.41 -3.29 7.08
C LEU A 18 3.78 -2.79 6.63
N ASP A 19 3.97 -2.49 5.34
CA ASP A 19 5.20 -1.85 4.83
C ASP A 19 5.44 -0.51 5.54
N TRP A 20 4.38 0.28 5.72
CA TRP A 20 4.45 1.55 6.45
C TRP A 20 4.81 1.31 7.93
N GLU A 21 4.18 0.35 8.60
CA GLU A 21 4.47 0.02 9.99
C GLU A 21 5.92 -0.45 10.17
N ALA A 22 6.43 -1.27 9.25
CA ALA A 22 7.81 -1.73 9.27
C ALA A 22 8.82 -0.58 9.06
N THR A 23 8.46 0.40 8.23
CA THR A 23 9.29 1.60 8.00
C THR A 23 9.31 2.50 9.23
N ASP A 24 8.14 2.78 9.81
CA ASP A 24 8.01 3.59 11.04
C ASP A 24 8.77 2.95 12.22
N LEU A 25 8.66 1.63 12.39
CA LEU A 25 9.43 0.90 13.40
C LEU A 25 10.95 1.01 13.17
N ALA A 26 11.40 0.94 11.91
CA ALA A 26 12.82 1.07 11.58
C ALA A 26 13.35 2.49 11.88
N GLU A 27 12.58 3.53 11.53
CA GLU A 27 12.91 4.92 11.84
C GLU A 27 12.96 5.16 13.36
N GLN A 28 12.02 4.58 14.11
CA GLN A 28 12.01 4.65 15.58
C GLN A 28 13.24 3.98 16.19
N LEU A 29 13.60 2.78 15.73
CA LEU A 29 14.80 2.07 16.16
C LEU A 29 16.07 2.89 15.95
N GLU A 30 16.19 3.55 14.80
CA GLU A 30 17.33 4.40 14.46
C GLU A 30 17.38 5.67 15.34
N ARG A 31 16.23 6.31 15.55
CA ARG A 31 16.11 7.55 16.32
C ARG A 31 16.36 7.34 17.81
N GLU A 32 15.79 6.29 18.38
CA GLU A 32 15.71 6.09 19.84
C GLU A 32 16.79 5.15 20.36
N LYS A 33 17.38 4.32 19.48
CA LYS A 33 18.47 3.39 19.79
C LYS A 33 18.20 2.58 21.07
N PRO A 34 17.05 1.89 21.17
CA PRO A 34 16.69 1.14 22.37
C PRO A 34 17.67 -0.01 22.60
N SER A 35 17.75 -0.49 23.84
CA SER A 35 18.66 -1.57 24.25
C SER A 35 17.94 -2.65 25.08
N GLY A 36 18.59 -3.81 25.22
CA GLY A 36 18.10 -4.93 26.03
C GLY A 36 16.77 -5.49 25.53
N LYS A 37 15.81 -5.69 26.44
CA LYS A 37 14.49 -6.27 26.13
C LYS A 37 13.73 -5.48 25.06
N LYS A 38 13.86 -4.15 25.08
CA LYS A 38 13.18 -3.24 24.16
C LYS A 38 13.65 -3.44 22.72
N LEU A 39 14.96 -3.55 22.52
CA LEU A 39 15.54 -3.85 21.21
C LEU A 39 15.07 -5.22 20.72
N LYS A 40 15.14 -6.24 21.58
CA LYS A 40 14.72 -7.60 21.23
C LYS A 40 13.26 -7.66 20.78
N SER A 41 12.34 -7.03 21.51
CA SER A 41 10.92 -7.01 21.14
C SER A 41 10.65 -6.25 19.84
N ALA A 42 11.39 -5.16 19.57
CA ALA A 42 11.30 -4.44 18.31
C ALA A 42 11.84 -5.25 17.13
N GLU A 43 12.94 -5.98 17.30
CA GLU A 43 13.47 -6.91 16.28
C GLU A 43 12.50 -8.06 15.99
N GLU A 44 11.89 -8.64 17.03
CA GLU A 44 10.83 -9.65 16.90
C GLU A 44 9.63 -9.11 16.11
N ARG A 45 9.17 -7.88 16.43
CA ARG A 45 8.08 -7.22 15.70
C ARG A 45 8.45 -6.97 14.24
N LYS A 46 9.67 -6.51 13.96
CA LYS A 46 10.16 -6.30 12.59
C LYS A 46 10.19 -7.60 11.79
N ALA A 47 10.65 -8.69 12.39
CA ALA A 47 10.64 -10.01 11.76
C ALA A 47 9.20 -10.49 11.47
N GLN A 48 8.28 -10.29 12.42
CA GLN A 48 6.87 -10.62 12.24
C GLN A 48 6.24 -9.83 11.09
N LEU A 49 6.44 -8.50 11.05
CA LEU A 49 5.95 -7.66 9.96
C LEU A 49 6.47 -8.12 8.60
N GLY A 50 7.77 -8.41 8.51
CA GLY A 50 8.38 -8.92 7.27
C GLY A 50 7.80 -10.26 6.82
N ALA A 51 7.49 -11.17 7.75
CA ALA A 51 6.85 -12.44 7.44
C ALA A 51 5.40 -12.26 6.96
N GLU A 52 4.63 -11.40 7.62
CA GLU A 52 3.25 -11.09 7.24
C GLU A 52 3.18 -10.43 5.84
N ILE A 53 4.08 -9.48 5.54
CA ILE A 53 4.18 -8.85 4.21
C ILE A 53 4.46 -9.89 3.14
N LYS A 54 5.45 -10.77 3.34
CA LYS A 54 5.78 -11.84 2.39
C LYS A 54 4.59 -12.76 2.12
N LYS A 55 3.86 -13.13 3.17
CA LYS A 55 2.65 -13.95 3.05
C LYS A 55 1.59 -13.25 2.19
N LEU A 56 1.28 -11.99 2.47
CA LEU A 56 0.29 -11.24 1.70
C LEU A 56 0.71 -11.00 0.25
N MET A 57 2.01 -10.78 -0.01
CA MET A 57 2.54 -10.69 -1.36
C MET A 57 2.36 -12.00 -2.13
N ALA A 58 2.58 -13.15 -1.48
CA ALA A 58 2.34 -14.45 -2.09
C ALA A 58 0.84 -14.69 -2.38
N GLU A 59 -0.05 -14.32 -1.45
CA GLU A 59 -1.51 -14.40 -1.66
C GLU A 59 -1.97 -13.51 -2.82
N LEU A 60 -1.42 -12.30 -2.93
CA LEU A 60 -1.70 -11.38 -4.03
C LEU A 60 -1.22 -11.94 -5.37
N HIS A 61 0.01 -12.43 -5.41
CA HIS A 61 0.58 -13.06 -6.61
C HIS A 61 -0.28 -14.24 -7.08
N ASP A 62 -0.67 -15.11 -6.16
CA ASP A 62 -1.56 -16.24 -6.44
C ASP A 62 -2.91 -15.80 -7.00
N LEU A 63 -3.50 -14.72 -6.46
CA LEU A 63 -4.77 -14.18 -6.95
C LEU A 63 -4.64 -13.60 -8.36
N ILE A 64 -3.51 -12.95 -8.68
CA ILE A 64 -3.23 -12.46 -10.05
C ILE A 64 -3.02 -13.62 -11.02
N ALA A 65 -2.27 -14.65 -10.61
CA ALA A 65 -1.90 -15.76 -11.47
C ALA A 65 -3.07 -16.72 -11.75
N LYS A 66 -3.96 -16.94 -10.76
CA LYS A 66 -5.06 -17.91 -10.82
C LYS A 66 -6.43 -17.25 -11.05
N GLY A 67 -6.54 -15.95 -10.82
CA GLY A 67 -7.78 -15.21 -10.95
C GLY A 67 -8.15 -14.90 -12.40
N PRO A 68 -9.40 -14.43 -12.63
CA PRO A 68 -9.83 -13.98 -13.94
C PRO A 68 -9.03 -12.73 -14.35
N ARG A 69 -8.50 -12.74 -15.58
CA ARG A 69 -7.69 -11.63 -16.10
C ARG A 69 -8.47 -10.31 -16.09
N GLU A 70 -9.77 -10.36 -16.32
CA GLU A 70 -10.67 -9.21 -16.31
C GLU A 70 -10.72 -8.51 -14.95
N ALA A 71 -10.43 -9.21 -13.83
CA ALA A 71 -10.35 -8.58 -12.52
C ALA A 71 -9.07 -7.76 -12.37
N VAL A 72 -7.93 -8.27 -12.86
CA VAL A 72 -6.67 -7.50 -12.89
C VAL A 72 -6.82 -6.29 -13.80
N GLU A 73 -7.47 -6.45 -14.96
CA GLU A 73 -7.72 -5.35 -15.89
C GLU A 73 -8.67 -4.30 -15.29
N GLU A 74 -9.78 -4.69 -14.67
CA GLU A 74 -10.68 -3.77 -13.96
C GLU A 74 -9.95 -3.02 -12.84
N TRP A 75 -9.13 -3.74 -12.05
CA TRP A 75 -8.37 -3.17 -10.94
C TRP A 75 -7.36 -2.14 -11.41
N VAL A 76 -6.55 -2.50 -12.41
CA VAL A 76 -5.54 -1.60 -13.00
C VAL A 76 -6.20 -0.40 -13.67
N ASN A 77 -7.26 -0.60 -14.46
CA ASN A 77 -7.91 0.48 -15.20
C ASN A 77 -8.56 1.50 -14.27
N TRP A 78 -9.11 1.07 -13.13
CA TRP A 78 -9.59 2.00 -12.11
C TRP A 78 -8.45 2.90 -11.62
N HIS A 79 -7.32 2.31 -11.22
CA HIS A 79 -6.16 3.08 -10.73
C HIS A 79 -5.61 4.04 -11.77
N LYS A 80 -5.53 3.60 -13.03
CA LYS A 80 -5.07 4.45 -14.13
C LYS A 80 -6.01 5.64 -14.37
N ALA A 81 -7.32 5.43 -14.37
CA ALA A 81 -8.30 6.49 -14.58
C ALA A 81 -8.18 7.59 -13.51
N GLU A 82 -8.01 7.19 -12.25
CA GLU A 82 -7.85 8.11 -11.12
C GLU A 82 -6.55 8.93 -11.20
N LEU A 83 -5.45 8.29 -11.60
CA LEU A 83 -4.17 8.98 -11.76
C LEU A 83 -4.17 9.92 -12.97
N ASP A 84 -4.82 9.53 -14.07
CA ASP A 84 -5.02 10.39 -15.23
C ASP A 84 -5.86 11.63 -14.89
N GLU A 85 -6.88 11.50 -14.05
CA GLU A 85 -7.66 12.63 -13.55
C GLU A 85 -6.77 13.62 -12.78
N ILE A 86 -5.96 13.13 -11.85
CA ILE A 86 -5.00 13.95 -11.10
C ILE A 86 -4.05 14.68 -12.05
N ILE A 87 -3.46 13.95 -13.00
CA ILE A 87 -2.49 14.51 -13.96
C ILE A 87 -3.10 15.60 -14.83
N ARG A 88 -4.38 15.47 -15.21
CA ARG A 88 -5.09 16.49 -16.03
C ARG A 88 -5.56 17.69 -15.21
N SER A 89 -5.81 17.51 -13.91
CA SER A 89 -6.44 18.53 -13.07
C SER A 89 -5.47 19.56 -12.48
N GLU A 90 -4.18 19.27 -12.40
CA GLU A 90 -3.19 20.19 -11.79
C GLU A 90 -2.44 21.03 -12.84
N PRO A 91 -2.24 22.35 -12.59
CA PRO A 91 -1.42 23.20 -13.46
C PRO A 91 0.08 22.90 -13.32
N ASP A 92 0.83 23.06 -14.42
CA ASP A 92 2.25 22.70 -14.57
C ASP A 92 3.20 23.39 -13.55
N ASP A 93 2.81 24.51 -12.94
CA ASP A 93 3.74 25.37 -12.22
C ASP A 93 3.80 25.16 -10.69
N GLY A 94 2.87 24.40 -10.09
CA GLY A 94 2.71 24.32 -8.62
C GLY A 94 2.98 22.96 -7.97
N ALA A 95 2.95 21.86 -8.73
CA ALA A 95 2.85 20.51 -8.15
C ALA A 95 3.77 19.46 -8.81
N ASN A 96 4.95 19.87 -9.27
CA ASN A 96 5.90 19.00 -9.99
C ASN A 96 6.16 17.65 -9.30
N THR A 97 6.26 17.61 -7.98
CA THR A 97 6.48 16.36 -7.23
C THR A 97 5.24 15.46 -7.21
N ARG A 98 4.04 16.01 -7.04
CA ARG A 98 2.79 15.23 -7.04
C ARG A 98 2.50 14.69 -8.43
N LEU A 99 2.59 15.53 -9.46
CA LEU A 99 2.47 15.12 -10.86
C LEU A 99 3.52 14.07 -11.25
N GLY A 100 4.77 14.27 -10.84
CA GLY A 100 5.84 13.29 -11.02
C GLY A 100 5.53 11.95 -10.36
N MET A 101 5.02 11.97 -9.11
CA MET A 101 4.60 10.77 -8.41
C MET A 101 3.39 10.09 -9.07
N ALA A 102 2.40 10.85 -9.51
CA ALA A 102 1.23 10.31 -10.21
C ALA A 102 1.64 9.60 -11.50
N ARG A 103 2.50 10.22 -12.31
CA ARG A 103 3.06 9.61 -13.54
C ARG A 103 3.89 8.36 -13.24
N PHE A 104 4.69 8.39 -12.17
CA PHE A 104 5.48 7.23 -11.73
C PHE A 104 4.57 6.05 -11.33
N VAL A 105 3.54 6.31 -10.54
CA VAL A 105 2.57 5.29 -10.10
C VAL A 105 1.76 4.77 -11.29
N LEU A 106 1.35 5.65 -12.22
CA LEU A 106 0.65 5.27 -13.45
C LEU A 106 1.49 4.28 -14.29
N ALA A 107 2.77 4.58 -14.50
CA ALA A 107 3.69 3.69 -15.20
C ALA A 107 3.88 2.34 -14.47
N GLY A 108 3.82 2.33 -13.13
CA GLY A 108 3.79 1.11 -12.35
C GLY A 108 2.56 0.24 -12.63
N TRP A 109 1.39 0.86 -12.77
CA TRP A 109 0.15 0.14 -13.08
C TRP A 109 0.15 -0.46 -14.48
N ASP A 110 0.79 0.20 -15.46
CA ASP A 110 1.02 -0.38 -16.78
C ASP A 110 1.86 -1.67 -16.72
N LYS A 111 2.84 -1.73 -15.81
CA LYS A 111 3.64 -2.94 -15.60
C LYS A 111 2.82 -4.08 -14.99
N VAL A 112 1.89 -3.77 -14.09
CA VAL A 112 0.95 -4.76 -13.55
C VAL A 112 0.10 -5.37 -14.66
N LEU A 113 -0.45 -4.53 -15.54
CA LEU A 113 -1.26 -5.00 -16.67
C LEU A 113 -0.50 -5.93 -17.64
N LYS A 114 0.80 -5.67 -17.81
CA LYS A 114 1.72 -6.48 -18.63
C LYS A 114 2.25 -7.73 -17.93
N GLY A 115 1.98 -7.90 -16.64
CA GLY A 115 2.51 -9.01 -15.83
C GLY A 115 3.99 -8.87 -15.49
N GLU A 116 4.55 -7.65 -15.57
CA GLU A 116 5.95 -7.37 -15.21
C GLU A 116 6.15 -7.19 -13.70
N GLN A 117 5.07 -6.90 -12.95
CA GLN A 117 5.05 -6.82 -11.48
C GLN A 117 3.64 -7.11 -10.94
N ASP A 118 3.52 -7.52 -9.68
CA ASP A 118 2.21 -7.88 -9.11
C ASP A 118 1.39 -6.65 -8.66
N PHE A 119 2.03 -5.61 -8.14
CA PHE A 119 1.33 -4.40 -7.67
C PHE A 119 2.22 -3.17 -7.62
N VAL A 120 1.60 -2.02 -7.35
CA VAL A 120 2.30 -0.74 -7.16
C VAL A 120 2.27 -0.33 -5.69
N ARG A 121 3.46 -0.03 -5.14
CA ARG A 121 3.58 0.64 -3.84
C ARG A 121 3.25 2.12 -4.01
N ILE A 122 2.29 2.60 -3.24
CA ILE A 122 1.77 3.97 -3.37
C ILE A 122 2.22 4.80 -2.16
N ASN A 123 2.90 5.91 -2.42
CA ASN A 123 3.27 6.85 -1.38
C ASN A 123 2.07 7.75 -1.05
N LYS A 124 1.38 7.44 0.06
CA LYS A 124 0.21 8.19 0.53
C LYS A 124 0.48 9.67 0.82
N TYR A 125 1.73 10.08 1.08
CA TYR A 125 2.02 11.48 1.42
C TYR A 125 1.85 12.40 0.21
N PHE A 126 2.19 11.92 -0.99
CA PHE A 126 2.10 12.68 -2.24
C PHE A 126 0.77 12.47 -2.96
N LEU A 127 0.10 11.33 -2.74
CA LEU A 127 -1.13 10.96 -3.44
C LEU A 127 -2.29 10.72 -2.44
N LYS A 128 -2.47 11.62 -1.47
CA LYS A 128 -3.46 11.49 -0.39
C LYS A 128 -4.89 11.30 -0.91
N GLU A 129 -5.31 12.14 -1.85
CA GLU A 129 -6.66 12.11 -2.42
C GLU A 129 -6.94 10.81 -3.18
N TYR A 130 -5.96 10.36 -3.96
CA TYR A 130 -6.00 9.07 -4.65
C TYR A 130 -6.13 7.90 -3.69
N VAL A 131 -5.32 7.88 -2.62
CA VAL A 131 -5.42 6.83 -1.58
C VAL A 131 -6.78 6.88 -0.89
N ALA A 132 -7.29 8.06 -0.54
CA ALA A 132 -8.61 8.20 0.09
C ALA A 132 -9.73 7.68 -0.84
N LYS A 133 -9.68 8.00 -2.13
CA LYS A 133 -10.65 7.51 -3.13
C LYS A 133 -10.55 6.01 -3.34
N ALA A 134 -9.34 5.43 -3.25
CA ALA A 134 -9.13 3.98 -3.28
C ALA A 134 -9.75 3.33 -2.03
N GLU A 135 -9.57 3.89 -0.85
CA GLU A 135 -10.15 3.35 0.39
C GLU A 135 -11.68 3.49 0.42
N GLN A 136 -12.23 4.54 -0.20
CA GLN A 136 -13.67 4.71 -0.36
C GLN A 136 -14.26 3.72 -1.35
N THR A 137 -13.59 3.50 -2.48
CA THR A 137 -14.07 2.61 -3.56
C THR A 137 -13.88 1.14 -3.19
N PHE A 138 -12.80 0.83 -2.48
CA PHE A 138 -12.42 -0.48 -2.02
C PHE A 138 -12.27 -0.45 -0.50
N PRO A 139 -13.39 -0.59 0.24
CA PRO A 139 -13.36 -0.55 1.69
C PRO A 139 -12.42 -1.61 2.24
N LYS A 140 -11.55 -1.17 3.15
CA LYS A 140 -10.69 -2.03 3.96
C LYS A 140 -11.56 -3.08 4.66
N ASP A 141 -11.06 -4.30 4.74
CA ASP A 141 -11.66 -5.29 5.62
C ASP A 141 -11.40 -4.97 7.11
N GLU A 142 -12.09 -5.69 7.98
CA GLU A 142 -12.00 -5.52 9.44
C GLU A 142 -10.57 -5.69 9.96
N VAL A 143 -9.77 -6.57 9.35
CA VAL A 143 -8.39 -6.83 9.79
C VAL A 143 -7.50 -5.62 9.52
N ALA A 144 -7.62 -5.02 8.35
CA ALA A 144 -6.91 -3.78 8.00
C ALA A 144 -7.36 -2.62 8.91
N THR A 145 -8.66 -2.48 9.14
CA THR A 145 -9.24 -1.43 10.01
C THR A 145 -8.74 -1.55 11.46
N GLN A 146 -8.73 -2.75 12.02
CA GLN A 146 -8.24 -2.99 13.39
C GLN A 146 -6.74 -2.69 13.55
N LYS A 147 -5.93 -2.98 12.54
CA LYS A 147 -4.48 -2.70 12.59
C LYS A 147 -4.20 -1.19 12.56
N GLU A 148 -4.90 -0.42 11.73
CA GLU A 148 -4.78 1.03 11.71
C GLU A 148 -5.29 1.68 13.00
N ALA A 149 -6.39 1.18 13.57
CA ALA A 149 -6.90 1.65 14.86
C ALA A 149 -5.90 1.38 15.99
N LYS A 150 -5.27 0.19 16.02
CA LYS A 150 -4.19 -0.11 16.96
C LYS A 150 -3.05 0.89 16.80
N LYS A 151 -2.59 1.17 15.58
CA LYS A 151 -1.54 2.17 15.35
C LYS A 151 -1.88 3.56 15.93
N SER A 152 -3.13 4.01 15.84
CA SER A 152 -3.59 5.27 16.47
C SER A 152 -3.43 5.28 17.99
N SER A 153 -3.32 4.11 18.63
CA SER A 153 -3.12 3.96 20.07
C SER A 153 -1.69 3.53 20.45
N TRP A 154 -0.72 3.51 19.52
CA TRP A 154 0.64 3.05 19.82
C TRP A 154 1.42 4.10 20.62
N LYS A 155 1.37 3.94 21.95
CA LYS A 155 2.45 4.32 22.84
C LYS A 155 3.30 3.08 23.09
N PHE A 156 4.33 2.86 22.27
CA PHE A 156 5.16 1.65 22.38
C PHE A 156 6.07 1.65 23.63
N TRP A 157 6.09 2.75 24.40
CA TRP A 157 7.03 2.98 25.49
C TRP A 157 6.41 3.40 26.82
N GLU A 158 5.09 3.44 26.93
CA GLU A 158 4.43 3.60 28.24
C GLU A 158 4.26 2.25 28.95
#